data_AF-A0A1Q5PME8-F1
#
_entry.id   AF-A0A1Q5PME8-F1
#
_cell.length_a   1.000
_cell.length_b   1.000
_cell.length_c   1.000
_cell.angle_alpha   90.00
_cell.angle_beta   90.00
_cell.angle_gamma   90.00
#
_symmetry.space_group_name_H-M   'P 1'
#
loop_
_entity.id
_entity.type
_entity.pdbx_description
1 polymer ?
#
loop_
_entity_poly.entity_id
_entity_poly.type
_entity_poly.pdbx_seq_one_letter_code
_entity_poly.pdbx_strand_id
1 'polypeptide(L)'
;MGVKLVSFTVLTLAALSLSACSSASYPLPKLEPHKAHNSMLAEYELGKIVVGKDQACPFTSDNQLIVFSEDGTADAAGKSITVGETVVKVGEKFSGPSFAKLPDGFTCNGENYPAIQIVAPGIEKSK
;
A
#
# COMPACT_ATOMS: atom_id res chain seq x y z
N MET A 1 61.28 -41.19 -16.45
CA MET A 1 60.02 -40.51 -16.84
C MET A 1 59.21 -40.28 -15.58
N GLY A 2 59.17 -39.06 -15.08
CA GLY A 2 58.42 -38.69 -13.87
C GLY A 2 57.73 -37.35 -14.12
N VAL A 3 56.41 -37.37 -14.14
CA VAL A 3 55.53 -36.23 -14.46
C VAL A 3 54.92 -35.72 -13.16
N LYS A 4 55.03 -34.43 -12.83
CA LYS A 4 54.11 -33.67 -11.95
C LYS A 4 54.19 -32.18 -12.29
N LEU A 5 53.42 -31.69 -13.26
CA LEU A 5 52.08 -31.06 -13.15
C LEU A 5 51.99 -29.94 -12.10
N VAL A 6 51.85 -28.73 -12.65
CA VAL A 6 51.75 -27.41 -12.03
C VAL A 6 50.39 -27.28 -11.32
N SER A 7 50.38 -26.94 -10.03
CA SER A 7 49.14 -26.77 -9.27
C SER A 7 48.68 -25.32 -9.32
N PHE A 8 47.50 -25.13 -9.90
CA PHE A 8 46.72 -23.90 -9.99
C PHE A 8 46.31 -23.39 -8.60
N THR A 9 46.63 -22.12 -8.29
CA THR A 9 46.10 -21.44 -7.10
C THR A 9 44.69 -20.95 -7.40
N VAL A 10 43.73 -21.47 -6.64
CA VAL A 10 42.29 -21.20 -6.76
C VAL A 10 41.98 -19.76 -6.35
N LEU A 11 41.35 -19.02 -7.27
CA LEU A 11 40.77 -17.69 -7.02
C LEU A 11 39.43 -17.89 -6.28
N THR A 12 39.41 -17.82 -4.95
CA THR A 12 38.16 -17.84 -4.17
C THR A 12 37.49 -16.48 -4.25
N LEU A 13 36.54 -16.35 -5.18
CA LEU A 13 35.61 -15.23 -5.26
C LEU A 13 34.49 -15.46 -4.24
N ALA A 14 34.58 -14.82 -3.08
CA ALA A 14 33.49 -14.79 -2.11
C ALA A 14 32.38 -13.85 -2.64
N ALA A 15 31.38 -14.45 -3.28
CA ALA A 15 30.15 -13.74 -3.64
C ALA A 15 29.35 -13.46 -2.37
N LEU A 16 29.45 -12.23 -1.85
CA LEU A 16 28.48 -11.67 -0.92
C LEU A 16 27.18 -11.40 -1.69
N SER A 17 26.31 -12.39 -1.80
CA SER A 17 24.93 -12.19 -2.19
C SER A 17 24.20 -11.46 -1.05
N LEU A 18 24.25 -10.12 -1.10
CA LEU A 18 23.31 -9.26 -0.39
C LEU A 18 21.90 -9.67 -0.84
N SER A 19 21.21 -10.44 -0.01
CA SER A 19 19.77 -10.62 -0.11
C SER A 19 19.13 -9.28 0.22
N ALA A 20 19.00 -8.42 -0.80
CA ALA A 20 18.10 -7.29 -0.77
C ALA A 20 16.69 -7.88 -0.64
N CYS A 21 16.22 -8.00 0.61
CA CYS A 21 14.80 -8.11 0.88
C CYS A 21 14.16 -6.82 0.39
N SER A 22 13.82 -6.77 -0.89
CA SER A 22 12.94 -5.75 -1.44
C SER A 22 11.65 -5.83 -0.66
N SER A 23 11.48 -4.92 0.29
CA SER A 23 10.22 -4.73 1.00
C SER A 23 9.25 -4.21 -0.04
N ALA A 24 8.56 -5.12 -0.72
CA ALA A 24 7.61 -4.75 -1.75
C ALA A 24 6.51 -3.90 -1.11
N SER A 25 6.35 -2.68 -1.62
CA SER A 25 5.29 -1.76 -1.23
C SER A 25 4.38 -1.56 -2.42
N TYR A 26 3.07 -1.70 -2.23
CA TYR A 26 2.09 -1.60 -3.30
C TYR A 26 1.38 -0.25 -3.22
N PRO A 27 1.28 0.51 -4.32
CA PRO A 27 0.57 1.79 -4.29
C PRO A 27 -0.92 1.59 -3.95
N LEU A 28 -1.53 2.58 -3.32
CA LEU A 28 -2.96 2.63 -3.05
C LEU A 28 -3.72 3.28 -4.22
N PRO A 29 -5.03 2.98 -4.41
CA PRO A 29 -5.85 3.70 -5.38
C PRO A 29 -5.91 5.18 -5.03
N LYS A 30 -5.61 6.02 -6.03
CA LYS A 30 -5.58 7.47 -5.91
C LYS A 30 -6.58 8.12 -6.86
N LEU A 31 -7.27 9.14 -6.37
CA LEU A 31 -8.14 9.98 -7.17
C LEU A 31 -7.96 11.44 -6.74
N GLU A 32 -7.67 12.32 -7.70
CA GLU A 32 -7.58 13.75 -7.41
C GLU A 32 -8.94 14.30 -6.96
N PRO A 33 -8.98 15.22 -5.98
CA PRO A 33 -10.22 15.81 -5.52
C PRO A 33 -10.76 16.75 -6.62
N HIS A 34 -11.80 16.32 -7.35
CA HIS A 34 -12.30 17.05 -8.52
C HIS A 34 -12.97 18.39 -8.18
N LYS A 35 -13.45 18.60 -6.94
CA LYS A 35 -13.98 19.87 -6.42
C LYS A 35 -13.85 19.94 -4.90
N ALA A 36 -13.79 21.16 -4.34
CA ALA A 36 -14.03 21.42 -2.92
C ALA A 36 -15.50 21.10 -2.58
N HIS A 37 -15.82 19.83 -2.45
CA HIS A 37 -17.05 19.42 -1.79
C HIS A 37 -16.91 19.64 -0.28
N ASN A 38 -18.03 19.77 0.41
CA ASN A 38 -18.06 19.83 1.87
C ASN A 38 -17.45 18.53 2.42
N SER A 39 -16.15 18.54 2.67
CA SER A 39 -15.48 17.46 3.36
C SER A 39 -16.00 17.44 4.80
N MET A 40 -16.45 16.28 5.24
CA MET A 40 -16.81 16.07 6.64
C MET A 40 -15.73 15.20 7.26
N LEU A 41 -15.35 15.52 8.50
CA LEU A 41 -14.54 14.60 9.29
C LEU A 41 -15.39 13.38 9.60
N ALA A 42 -14.91 12.22 9.16
CA ALA A 42 -15.55 10.94 9.44
C ALA A 42 -14.50 9.95 9.94
N GLU A 43 -14.94 9.08 10.85
CA GLU A 43 -14.16 7.96 11.35
C GLU A 43 -14.46 6.70 10.51
N TYR A 44 -13.39 6.00 10.15
CA TYR A 44 -13.40 4.76 9.38
C TYR A 44 -12.59 3.70 10.11
N GLU A 45 -12.87 2.44 9.83
CA GLU A 45 -12.06 1.31 10.27
C GLU A 45 -11.49 0.60 9.05
N LEU A 46 -10.17 0.36 9.04
CA LEU A 46 -9.52 -0.36 7.95
C LEU A 46 -9.82 -1.86 8.09
N GLY A 47 -10.79 -2.37 7.35
CA GLY A 47 -11.26 -3.75 7.49
C GLY A 47 -10.35 -4.79 6.86
N LYS A 48 -9.83 -4.52 5.65
CA LYS A 48 -8.89 -5.42 4.94
C LYS A 48 -8.11 -4.68 3.86
N ILE A 49 -7.01 -5.27 3.41
CA ILE A 49 -6.26 -4.81 2.24
C ILE A 49 -6.12 -5.99 1.28
N VAL A 50 -6.58 -5.81 0.05
CA VAL A 50 -6.38 -6.80 -1.03
C VAL A 50 -5.20 -6.34 -1.88
N VAL A 51 -4.06 -7.00 -1.71
CA VAL A 51 -2.85 -6.74 -2.50
C VAL A 51 -2.96 -7.51 -3.82
N GLY A 52 -2.97 -6.77 -4.94
CA GLY A 52 -2.97 -7.36 -6.28
C GLY A 52 -1.63 -7.21 -6.99
N LYS A 53 -1.66 -7.35 -8.31
CA LYS A 53 -0.46 -7.31 -9.14
C LYS A 53 0.19 -5.93 -9.17
N ASP A 54 -0.64 -4.90 -9.31
CA ASP A 54 -0.16 -3.54 -9.61
C ASP A 54 -0.43 -2.56 -8.45
N GLN A 55 -1.42 -2.83 -7.60
CA GLN A 55 -1.79 -1.96 -6.48
C GLN A 55 -2.45 -2.74 -5.34
N ALA A 56 -2.52 -2.11 -4.17
CA ALA A 56 -3.24 -2.60 -3.00
C ALA A 56 -4.57 -1.86 -2.84
N CYS A 57 -5.65 -2.62 -2.60
CA CYS A 57 -7.01 -2.12 -2.45
C CYS A 57 -7.40 -2.14 -0.97
N PRO A 58 -7.33 -1.02 -0.23
CA PRO A 58 -7.78 -0.94 1.15
C PRO A 58 -9.31 -0.82 1.21
N PHE A 59 -9.95 -1.60 2.06
CA PHE A 59 -11.39 -1.58 2.27
C PHE A 59 -11.72 -1.22 3.72
N THR A 60 -12.82 -0.51 3.91
CA THR A 60 -13.42 -0.33 5.22
C THR A 60 -14.01 -1.65 5.74
N SER A 61 -14.31 -1.74 7.03
CA SER A 61 -14.96 -2.93 7.64
C SER A 61 -16.36 -3.24 7.06
N ASP A 62 -17.02 -2.23 6.50
CA ASP A 62 -18.27 -2.32 5.74
C ASP A 62 -18.06 -2.55 4.23
N ASN A 63 -16.84 -2.97 3.83
CA ASN A 63 -16.48 -3.41 2.48
C ASN A 63 -16.63 -2.31 1.41
N GLN A 64 -16.38 -1.04 1.77
CA GLN A 64 -16.21 0.05 0.82
C GLN A 64 -14.74 0.24 0.49
N LEU A 65 -14.39 0.38 -0.79
CA LEU A 65 -13.02 0.68 -1.22
C LEU A 65 -12.65 2.10 -0.77
N ILE A 66 -11.48 2.25 -0.14
CA ILE A 66 -10.96 3.55 0.26
C ILE A 66 -10.03 4.05 -0.84
N VAL A 67 -10.32 5.24 -1.36
CA VAL A 67 -9.52 5.91 -2.40
C VAL A 67 -8.94 7.18 -1.80
N PHE A 68 -7.62 7.34 -1.83
CA PHE A 68 -6.97 8.52 -1.23
C PHE A 68 -6.74 9.61 -2.28
N SER A 69 -6.70 10.87 -1.86
CA SER A 69 -6.24 11.96 -2.73
C SER A 69 -4.71 12.10 -2.77
N GLU A 70 -4.02 11.58 -1.74
CA GLU A 70 -2.56 11.57 -1.66
C GLU A 70 -1.98 10.21 -2.02
N ASP A 71 -0.68 10.20 -2.29
CA ASP A 71 0.06 8.97 -2.46
C ASP A 71 0.13 8.20 -1.15
N GLY A 72 -0.08 6.90 -1.26
CA GLY A 72 0.06 5.98 -0.15
C GLY A 72 0.51 4.61 -0.64
N THR A 73 0.99 3.81 0.29
CA THR A 73 1.43 2.43 0.01
C THR A 73 0.87 1.45 1.03
N ALA A 74 0.69 0.20 0.63
CA ALA A 74 0.49 -0.92 1.54
C ALA A 74 1.74 -1.77 1.64
N ASP A 75 1.92 -2.43 2.77
CA ASP A 75 2.93 -3.48 2.91
C ASP A 75 2.58 -4.72 2.06
N ALA A 76 3.59 -5.50 1.68
CA ALA A 76 3.40 -6.71 0.88
C ALA A 76 2.45 -7.74 1.52
N ALA A 77 2.33 -7.72 2.86
CA ALA A 77 1.46 -8.62 3.59
C ALA A 77 -0.01 -8.17 3.66
N GLY A 78 -0.33 -6.95 3.21
CA GLY A 78 -1.68 -6.39 3.30
C GLY A 78 -2.17 -6.21 4.73
N LYS A 79 -1.26 -5.88 5.66
CA LYS A 79 -1.55 -5.66 7.08
C LYS A 79 -1.62 -4.19 7.47
N SER A 80 -0.98 -3.32 6.70
CA SER A 80 -1.02 -1.88 6.96
C SER A 80 -0.90 -1.06 5.68
N ILE A 81 -1.48 0.14 5.75
CA ILE A 81 -1.26 1.21 4.77
C ILE A 81 -0.48 2.35 5.42
N THR A 82 0.28 3.07 4.60
CA THR A 82 0.95 4.32 4.94
C THR A 82 0.45 5.38 3.97
N VAL A 83 -0.11 6.47 4.49
CA VAL A 83 -0.56 7.63 3.69
C VAL A 83 0.00 8.88 4.36
N GLY A 84 0.80 9.65 3.63
CA GLY A 84 1.65 10.68 4.24
C GLY A 84 2.57 10.07 5.31
N GLU A 85 2.50 10.59 6.53
CA GLU A 85 3.28 10.09 7.69
C GLU A 85 2.49 9.09 8.56
N THR A 86 1.21 8.86 8.25
CA THR A 86 0.32 8.04 9.07
C THR A 86 0.33 6.59 8.61
N VAL A 87 0.62 5.67 9.53
CA VAL A 87 0.55 4.23 9.32
C VAL A 87 -0.71 3.66 9.98
N VAL A 88 -1.65 3.11 9.20
CA VAL A 88 -2.89 2.51 9.70
C VAL A 88 -2.85 1.00 9.47
N LYS A 89 -3.12 0.22 10.52
CA LYS A 89 -3.19 -1.26 10.41
C LYS A 89 -4.62 -1.74 10.19
N VAL A 90 -4.74 -2.93 9.59
CA VAL A 90 -6.03 -3.62 9.52
C VAL A 90 -6.61 -3.82 10.93
N GLY A 91 -7.88 -3.46 11.11
CA GLY A 91 -8.61 -3.40 12.37
C GLY A 91 -8.46 -2.08 13.14
N GLU A 92 -7.58 -1.17 12.69
CA GLU A 92 -7.45 0.15 13.31
C GLU A 92 -8.45 1.14 12.72
N LYS A 93 -8.92 2.02 13.60
CA LYS A 93 -9.73 3.17 13.23
C LYS A 93 -8.85 4.37 12.89
N PHE A 94 -9.32 5.15 11.95
CA PHE A 94 -8.69 6.38 11.52
C PHE A 94 -9.75 7.40 11.13
N SER A 95 -9.42 8.67 11.26
CA SER A 95 -10.28 9.78 10.89
C SER A 95 -9.65 10.58 9.77
N GLY A 96 -10.47 11.12 8.88
CA GLY A 96 -10.00 12.01 7.84
C GLY A 96 -11.13 12.80 7.18
N PRO A 97 -10.80 13.88 6.47
CA PRO A 97 -11.78 14.60 5.68
C PRO A 97 -12.19 13.72 4.50
N SER A 98 -13.40 13.17 4.55
CA SER A 98 -13.93 12.34 3.49
C SER A 98 -14.89 13.10 2.59
N PHE A 99 -14.98 12.64 1.36
CA PHE A 99 -16.09 12.95 0.48
C PHE A 99 -17.15 11.85 0.56
N ALA A 100 -18.35 12.22 0.10
CA ALA A 100 -19.43 11.27 -0.12
C ALA A 100 -18.97 10.12 -1.05
N LYS A 101 -19.65 8.98 -0.92
CA LYS A 101 -19.44 7.78 -1.74
C LYS A 101 -19.31 8.15 -3.23
N LEU A 102 -18.32 7.56 -3.91
CA LEU A 102 -18.15 7.69 -5.35
C LEU A 102 -19.32 6.95 -6.04
N PRO A 103 -20.21 7.65 -6.77
CA PRO A 103 -21.45 7.07 -7.27
C PRO A 103 -21.21 5.93 -8.27
N ASP A 104 -20.14 6.01 -9.05
CA ASP A 104 -19.76 5.00 -10.05
C ASP A 104 -18.79 3.94 -9.50
N GLY A 105 -18.42 4.05 -8.21
CA GLY A 105 -17.37 3.23 -7.61
C GLY A 105 -15.97 3.66 -8.03
N PHE A 106 -15.00 2.76 -7.81
CA PHE A 106 -13.63 2.92 -8.28
C PHE A 106 -13.01 1.57 -8.63
N THR A 107 -12.28 1.52 -9.75
CA THR A 107 -11.64 0.29 -10.23
C THR A 107 -10.34 0.05 -9.48
N CYS A 108 -10.23 -1.12 -8.86
CA CYS A 108 -9.03 -1.57 -8.19
C CYS A 108 -8.64 -3.00 -8.61
N ASN A 109 -7.41 -3.18 -9.10
CA ASN A 109 -6.92 -4.47 -9.64
C ASN A 109 -7.82 -5.10 -10.73
N GLY A 110 -8.46 -4.25 -11.55
CA GLY A 110 -9.32 -4.69 -12.66
C GLY A 110 -10.78 -4.98 -12.29
N GLU A 111 -11.16 -4.82 -11.01
CA GLU A 111 -12.54 -4.95 -10.54
C GLU A 111 -13.07 -3.61 -10.02
N ASN A 112 -14.35 -3.30 -10.28
CA ASN A 112 -14.97 -2.06 -9.82
C ASN A 112 -15.71 -2.29 -8.49
N TYR A 113 -15.46 -1.42 -7.50
CA TYR A 113 -16.05 -1.53 -6.16
C TYR A 113 -16.76 -0.25 -5.75
N PRO A 114 -17.81 -0.33 -4.91
CA PRO A 114 -18.32 0.83 -4.19
C PRO A 114 -17.19 1.48 -3.40
N ALA A 115 -17.00 2.78 -3.58
CA ALA A 115 -15.82 3.46 -3.05
C ALA A 115 -16.19 4.72 -2.28
N ILE A 116 -15.33 5.07 -1.32
CA ILE A 116 -15.30 6.37 -0.64
C ILE A 116 -13.97 7.04 -0.97
N GLN A 117 -14.01 8.35 -1.18
CA GLN A 117 -12.79 9.13 -1.37
C GLN A 117 -12.44 9.82 -0.06
N ILE A 118 -11.20 9.66 0.39
CA ILE A 118 -10.65 10.33 1.56
C ILE A 118 -9.60 11.32 1.08
N VAL A 119 -9.82 12.59 1.42
CA VAL A 119 -8.85 13.64 1.13
C VAL A 119 -7.78 13.61 2.21
N ALA A 120 -6.54 13.54 1.78
CA ALA A 120 -5.38 13.85 2.58
C ALA A 120 -4.75 15.16 2.03
N PRO A 121 -4.04 15.96 2.86
CA PRO A 121 -3.47 15.59 4.15
C PRO A 121 -4.51 15.63 5.26
N GLY A 122 -4.41 14.71 6.23
CA GLY A 122 -5.29 14.74 7.41
C GLY A 122 -5.86 13.40 7.84
N ILE A 123 -5.20 12.29 7.51
CA ILE A 123 -5.54 11.02 8.14
C ILE A 123 -4.88 10.97 9.52
N GLU A 124 -5.69 10.92 10.56
CA GLU A 124 -5.25 10.82 11.94
C GLU A 124 -5.70 9.49 12.54
N LYS A 125 -4.88 8.89 13.40
CA LYS A 125 -5.33 7.74 14.18
C LYS A 125 -6.41 8.19 15.15
N SER A 126 -7.55 7.52 15.12
CA SER A 126 -8.54 7.69 16.18
C SER A 126 -7.96 7.13 17.49
N LYS A 127 -8.20 7.84 18.60
CA LYS A 127 -7.77 7.42 19.95
C LYS A 127 -8.66 6.32 20.52
#